data_AF-A0A7V0V232-F1
#
_entry.id   AF-A0A7V0V232-F1
#
_cell.length_a   1.000
_cell.length_b   1.000
_cell.length_c   1.000
_cell.angle_alpha   90.00
_cell.angle_beta   90.00
_cell.angle_gamma   90.00
#
_symmetry.space_group_name_H-M   'P 1'
#
loop_
_entity.id
_entity.type
_entity.pdbx_description
1 polymer ?
#
loop_
_entity_poly.entity_id
_entity_poly.type
_entity_poly.pdbx_seq_one_letter_code
_entity_poly.pdbx_strand_id
1 'polypeptide(L)'
;MLPLREVVARIIRLRQQGRGQLTLLAVCPNSSAVLEAAVMVAANNSTPMLFAATLNQVDRDGGYTGWTPAHFVRELQTHAASYACRTPLYPCLDHGGPWLKDRHTTERLSLAETMAEVKASLTACLEAGYALLHIDPTVDRELPPGQAIAIETVLERTVELIAHCEAERQRLGLDPVSYEVGTEEVHGGFANLDSFRGFVHGLRRRLDEEGLGEAWPCLIVGKVGTDLGNPVFDPVVARRLYEIVAPLGSLIKGHYTDWVENPAAYPESGMGGANVGPEFTTEEYLALEELSAREADM
;
A
#
# COMPACT_ATOMS: atom_id res chain seq x y z
N MET A 1 -1.71 -17.26 -9.48
CA MET A 1 -1.14 -15.92 -9.76
C MET A 1 0.30 -15.90 -9.25
N LEU A 2 1.24 -15.22 -9.90
CA LEU A 2 2.61 -15.12 -9.36
C LEU A 2 2.58 -14.24 -8.09
N PRO A 3 3.19 -14.63 -6.96
CA PRO A 3 3.26 -13.79 -5.76
C PRO A 3 3.90 -12.43 -6.05
N LEU A 4 3.42 -11.36 -5.41
CA LEU A 4 3.90 -10.00 -5.70
C LEU A 4 5.40 -9.84 -5.43
N ARG A 5 5.93 -10.44 -4.35
CA ARG A 5 7.38 -10.49 -4.08
C ARG A 5 8.21 -11.04 -5.26
N GLU A 6 7.69 -12.01 -5.99
CA GLU A 6 8.35 -12.58 -7.17
C GLU A 6 8.30 -11.64 -8.38
N VAL A 7 7.21 -10.88 -8.53
CA VAL A 7 7.12 -9.80 -9.52
C VAL A 7 8.16 -8.73 -9.22
N VAL A 8 8.26 -8.28 -7.97
CA VAL A 8 9.27 -7.30 -7.53
C VAL A 8 10.69 -7.81 -7.79
N ALA A 9 11.00 -9.05 -7.42
CA ALA A 9 12.29 -9.66 -7.68
C ALA A 9 12.61 -9.77 -9.20
N ARG A 10 11.59 -9.94 -10.06
CA ARG A 10 11.77 -9.89 -11.52
C ARG A 10 12.05 -8.47 -12.00
N ILE A 11 11.35 -7.45 -11.47
CA ILE A 11 11.60 -6.04 -11.81
C ILE A 11 13.05 -5.66 -11.47
N ILE A 12 13.53 -6.02 -10.27
CA ILE A 12 14.93 -5.77 -9.86
C ILE A 12 15.92 -6.40 -10.85
N ARG A 13 15.71 -7.68 -11.21
CA ARG A 13 16.58 -8.38 -12.18
C ARG A 13 16.56 -7.75 -13.57
N LEU A 14 15.39 -7.35 -14.06
CA LEU A 14 15.26 -6.68 -15.37
C LEU A 14 16.01 -5.35 -15.39
N ARG A 15 15.97 -4.59 -14.31
CA ARG A 15 16.72 -3.33 -14.16
C ARG A 15 18.23 -3.56 -14.14
N GLN A 16 18.71 -4.54 -13.36
CA GLN A 16 20.13 -4.89 -13.29
C GLN A 16 20.68 -5.33 -14.67
N GLN A 17 19.83 -5.91 -15.52
CA GLN A 17 20.18 -6.31 -16.89
C GLN A 17 20.04 -5.18 -17.92
N GLY A 18 19.54 -4.00 -17.53
CA GLY A 18 19.25 -2.89 -18.46
C GLY A 18 18.10 -3.20 -19.44
N ARG A 19 17.20 -4.12 -19.08
CA ARG A 19 16.15 -4.66 -19.98
C ARG A 19 14.75 -4.12 -19.71
N GLY A 20 14.56 -3.33 -18.65
CA GLY A 20 13.29 -2.71 -18.36
C GLY A 20 13.33 -1.83 -17.12
N GLN A 21 12.63 -0.70 -17.21
CA GLN A 21 12.30 0.16 -16.08
C GLN A 21 10.78 0.17 -15.99
N LEU A 22 10.26 -0.37 -14.90
CA LEU A 22 8.82 -0.56 -14.68
C LEU A 22 8.48 -0.07 -13.28
N THR A 23 7.35 0.60 -13.15
CA THR A 23 6.73 0.94 -11.87
C THR A 23 5.31 0.39 -11.90
N LEU A 24 4.93 -0.34 -10.85
CA LEU A 24 3.58 -0.90 -10.73
C LEU A 24 2.62 0.21 -10.31
N LEU A 25 1.45 0.26 -10.95
CA LEU A 25 0.38 1.15 -10.51
C LEU A 25 -0.41 0.47 -9.37
N ALA A 26 -0.59 1.20 -8.28
CA ALA A 26 -1.49 0.87 -7.20
C ALA A 26 -2.66 1.85 -7.21
N VAL A 27 -3.87 1.33 -7.45
CA VAL A 27 -5.10 2.12 -7.49
C VAL A 27 -5.83 1.96 -6.17
N CYS A 28 -6.19 3.06 -5.51
CA CYS A 28 -7.12 3.00 -4.38
C CYS A 28 -8.55 2.79 -4.89
N PRO A 29 -9.22 1.69 -4.51
CA PRO A 29 -10.57 1.39 -4.97
C PRO A 29 -11.61 2.20 -4.17
N ASN A 30 -11.61 3.52 -4.36
CA ASN A 30 -12.43 4.46 -3.60
C ASN A 30 -13.95 4.30 -3.86
N SER A 31 -14.33 3.73 -4.99
CA SER A 31 -15.73 3.50 -5.38
C SER A 31 -15.84 2.31 -6.32
N SER A 32 -17.06 1.82 -6.54
CA SER A 32 -17.34 0.76 -7.54
C SER A 32 -16.89 1.17 -8.94
N ALA A 33 -17.11 2.44 -9.33
CA ALA A 33 -16.73 2.94 -10.65
C ALA A 33 -15.21 2.97 -10.82
N VAL A 34 -14.46 3.40 -9.80
CA VAL A 34 -13.00 3.40 -9.82
C VAL A 34 -12.45 1.97 -9.89
N LEU A 35 -13.00 1.05 -9.09
CA LEU A 35 -12.62 -0.37 -9.15
C LEU A 35 -12.83 -0.95 -10.55
N GLU A 36 -14.03 -0.76 -11.12
CA GLU A 36 -14.37 -1.25 -12.46
C GLU A 36 -13.45 -0.66 -13.54
N ALA A 37 -13.28 0.66 -13.55
CA ALA A 37 -12.44 1.36 -14.50
C ALA A 37 -10.98 0.89 -14.44
N ALA A 38 -10.43 0.71 -13.23
CA ALA A 38 -9.07 0.23 -13.04
C ALA A 38 -8.88 -1.20 -13.56
N VAL A 39 -9.84 -2.10 -13.33
CA VAL A 39 -9.82 -3.45 -13.89
C VAL A 39 -9.88 -3.43 -15.41
N MET A 40 -10.75 -2.60 -15.98
CA MET A 40 -10.85 -2.40 -17.43
C MET A 40 -9.52 -1.91 -18.02
N VAL A 41 -8.87 -0.94 -17.37
CA VAL A 41 -7.55 -0.43 -17.78
C VAL A 41 -6.49 -1.52 -17.69
N ALA A 42 -6.47 -2.31 -16.61
CA ALA A 42 -5.53 -3.41 -16.46
C ALA A 42 -5.69 -4.46 -17.58
N ALA A 43 -6.95 -4.80 -17.92
CA ALA A 43 -7.27 -5.74 -18.99
C ALA A 43 -6.80 -5.22 -20.36
N ASN A 44 -7.17 -3.99 -20.71
CA ASN A 44 -6.86 -3.37 -21.99
C ASN A 44 -5.36 -3.21 -22.23
N ASN A 45 -4.59 -2.94 -21.17
CA ASN A 45 -3.15 -2.72 -21.26
C ASN A 45 -2.32 -3.98 -20.95
N SER A 46 -2.95 -5.11 -20.59
CA SER A 46 -2.27 -6.34 -20.18
C SER A 46 -1.21 -6.11 -19.10
N THR A 47 -1.51 -5.23 -18.13
CA THR A 47 -0.56 -4.79 -17.11
C THR A 47 -0.95 -5.30 -15.73
N PRO A 48 -0.03 -5.85 -14.93
CA PRO A 48 -0.32 -6.18 -13.54
C PRO A 48 -0.68 -4.91 -12.76
N MET A 49 -1.66 -5.00 -11.86
CA MET A 49 -2.14 -3.84 -11.11
C MET A 49 -2.41 -4.20 -9.65
N LEU A 50 -2.05 -3.29 -8.74
CA LEU A 50 -2.36 -3.38 -7.32
C LEU A 50 -3.63 -2.58 -7.05
N PHE A 51 -4.46 -3.08 -6.13
CA PHE A 51 -5.67 -2.41 -5.67
C PHE A 51 -5.55 -2.23 -4.16
N ALA A 52 -5.10 -1.04 -3.75
CA ALA A 52 -4.67 -0.74 -2.39
C ALA A 52 -5.80 -0.06 -1.62
N ALA A 53 -6.55 -0.85 -0.85
CA ALA A 53 -7.66 -0.37 -0.04
C ALA A 53 -7.22 -0.07 1.39
N THR A 54 -7.58 1.10 1.93
CA THR A 54 -7.38 1.42 3.35
C THR A 54 -8.44 0.74 4.23
N LEU A 55 -8.21 0.70 5.55
CA LEU A 55 -9.21 0.23 6.53
C LEU A 55 -10.46 1.13 6.62
N ASN A 56 -10.37 2.38 6.15
CA ASN A 56 -11.55 3.25 6.03
C ASN A 56 -12.42 2.86 4.83
N GLN A 57 -11.79 2.38 3.75
CA GLN A 57 -12.46 1.95 2.53
C GLN A 57 -13.11 0.59 2.67
N VAL A 58 -12.30 -0.41 3.00
CA VAL A 58 -12.67 -1.83 3.01
C VAL A 58 -12.19 -2.44 4.30
N ASP A 59 -13.12 -2.88 5.14
CA ASP A 59 -12.80 -3.53 6.42
C ASP A 59 -13.96 -4.44 6.87
N ARG A 60 -13.79 -5.13 7.99
CA ARG A 60 -14.76 -6.11 8.52
C ARG A 60 -16.17 -5.55 8.72
N ASP A 61 -16.29 -4.25 9.01
CA ASP A 61 -17.57 -3.54 9.16
C ASP A 61 -18.08 -2.91 7.86
N GLY A 62 -17.40 -3.14 6.74
CA GLY A 62 -17.73 -2.63 5.40
C GLY A 62 -16.99 -1.35 5.02
N GLY A 63 -16.35 -0.65 5.97
CA GLY A 63 -15.81 0.69 5.71
C GLY A 63 -16.86 1.63 5.10
N TYR A 64 -16.43 2.66 4.38
CA TYR A 64 -17.36 3.54 3.66
C TYR A 64 -17.84 2.98 2.32
N THR A 65 -17.14 1.99 1.74
CA THR A 65 -17.54 1.36 0.47
C THR A 65 -18.68 0.34 0.66
N GLY A 66 -18.90 -0.12 1.89
CA GLY A 66 -19.79 -1.25 2.20
C GLY A 66 -19.15 -2.62 1.89
N TRP A 67 -17.85 -2.66 1.59
CA TRP A 67 -17.14 -3.90 1.28
C TRP A 67 -16.36 -4.41 2.49
N THR A 68 -16.57 -5.69 2.79
CA THR A 68 -15.60 -6.47 3.55
C THR A 68 -14.45 -6.90 2.64
N PRO A 69 -13.29 -7.32 3.17
CA PRO A 69 -12.18 -7.83 2.34
C PRO A 69 -12.63 -8.91 1.34
N ALA A 70 -13.47 -9.85 1.78
CA ALA A 70 -14.03 -10.90 0.91
C ALA A 70 -15.01 -10.37 -0.15
N HIS A 71 -15.77 -9.31 0.16
CA HIS A 71 -16.63 -8.65 -0.81
C HIS A 71 -15.78 -7.95 -1.88
N PHE A 72 -14.80 -7.16 -1.46
CA PHE A 72 -13.90 -6.45 -2.37
C PHE A 72 -13.18 -7.39 -3.34
N VAL A 73 -12.62 -8.50 -2.86
CA VAL A 73 -11.96 -9.49 -3.72
C VAL A 73 -12.95 -10.12 -4.71
N ARG A 74 -14.19 -10.36 -4.29
CA ARG A 74 -15.24 -10.87 -5.19
C ARG A 74 -15.60 -9.85 -6.28
N GLU A 75 -15.78 -8.58 -5.95
CA GLU A 75 -16.06 -7.54 -6.96
C GLU A 75 -14.91 -7.41 -7.95
N LEU A 76 -13.67 -7.42 -7.46
CA LEU A 76 -12.47 -7.43 -8.31
C LEU A 76 -12.48 -8.62 -9.29
N GLN A 77 -12.85 -9.82 -8.83
CA GLN A 77 -12.97 -11.02 -9.66
C GLN A 77 -14.13 -10.93 -10.67
N THR A 78 -15.27 -10.36 -10.26
CA THR A 78 -16.43 -10.13 -11.13
C THR A 78 -16.04 -9.23 -12.30
N HIS A 79 -15.44 -8.07 -12.03
CA HIS A 79 -14.97 -7.17 -13.09
C HIS A 79 -13.88 -7.83 -13.94
N ALA A 80 -12.95 -8.58 -13.33
CA ALA A 80 -11.92 -9.28 -14.09
C ALA A 80 -12.53 -10.27 -15.09
N ALA A 81 -13.60 -10.98 -14.72
CA ALA A 81 -14.34 -11.85 -15.61
C ALA A 81 -15.07 -11.05 -16.71
N SER A 82 -15.77 -9.97 -16.36
CA SER A 82 -16.51 -9.12 -17.30
C SER A 82 -15.63 -8.54 -18.41
N TYR A 83 -14.39 -8.18 -18.09
CA TYR A 83 -13.43 -7.63 -19.06
C TYR A 83 -12.44 -8.67 -19.61
N ALA A 84 -12.67 -9.97 -19.35
CA ALA A 84 -11.76 -11.05 -19.75
C ALA A 84 -10.29 -10.79 -19.37
N CYS A 85 -10.08 -10.17 -18.21
CA CYS A 85 -8.79 -9.75 -17.70
C CYS A 85 -7.92 -10.97 -17.34
N ARG A 86 -6.79 -11.13 -18.02
CA ARG A 86 -5.85 -12.25 -17.81
C ARG A 86 -4.58 -11.85 -17.06
N THR A 87 -4.40 -10.56 -16.81
CA THR A 87 -3.24 -10.05 -16.08
C THR A 87 -3.45 -10.21 -14.58
N PRO A 88 -2.38 -10.35 -13.78
CA PRO A 88 -2.49 -10.37 -12.32
C PRO A 88 -3.10 -9.08 -11.75
N LEU A 89 -4.16 -9.23 -10.96
CA LEU A 89 -4.75 -8.16 -10.16
C LEU A 89 -4.54 -8.48 -8.68
N TYR A 90 -3.88 -7.59 -7.96
CA TYR A 90 -3.45 -7.83 -6.58
C TYR A 90 -4.32 -7.02 -5.61
N PRO A 91 -5.25 -7.66 -4.87
CA PRO A 91 -5.92 -6.99 -3.76
C PRO A 91 -4.90 -6.75 -2.64
N CYS A 92 -4.82 -5.52 -2.16
CA CYS A 92 -3.82 -5.06 -1.21
C CYS A 92 -4.49 -4.30 -0.06
N LEU A 93 -3.95 -4.43 1.15
CA LEU A 93 -4.27 -3.54 2.26
C LEU A 93 -3.27 -2.38 2.24
N ASP A 94 -3.79 -1.16 2.35
CA ASP A 94 -3.01 0.05 2.52
C ASP A 94 -3.13 0.57 3.97
N HIS A 95 -2.03 1.07 4.52
CA HIS A 95 -1.97 1.66 5.86
C HIS A 95 -2.60 0.80 6.98
N GLY A 96 -2.20 -0.47 7.06
CA GLY A 96 -2.63 -1.40 8.11
C GLY A 96 -1.89 -1.15 9.43
N GLY A 97 -2.45 -0.32 10.30
CA GLY A 97 -1.87 -0.03 11.61
C GLY A 97 -2.79 0.71 12.58
N PRO A 98 -2.36 0.83 13.86
CA PRO A 98 -3.16 1.45 14.91
C PRO A 98 -3.52 2.90 14.56
N TRP A 99 -4.75 3.30 14.88
CA TRP A 99 -5.33 4.63 14.60
C TRP A 99 -5.40 5.10 13.12
N LEU A 100 -5.06 4.25 12.14
CA LEU A 100 -5.18 4.57 10.71
C LEU A 100 -6.59 4.35 10.13
N LYS A 101 -7.51 3.80 10.93
CA LYS A 101 -8.94 3.85 10.67
C LYS A 101 -9.54 5.00 11.47
N ASP A 102 -10.33 5.86 10.84
CA ASP A 102 -10.89 7.07 11.45
C ASP A 102 -11.67 6.75 12.72
N ARG A 103 -12.40 5.63 12.68
CA ARG A 103 -13.18 5.09 13.79
C ARG A 103 -12.34 4.85 15.05
N HIS A 104 -11.09 4.39 14.90
CA HIS A 104 -10.18 4.21 16.03
C HIS A 104 -9.95 5.53 16.77
N THR A 105 -9.81 6.63 16.01
CA THR A 105 -9.55 7.97 16.56
C THR A 105 -10.83 8.59 17.13
N THR A 106 -11.95 8.52 16.41
CA THR A 106 -13.22 9.13 16.86
C THR A 106 -13.80 8.45 18.09
N GLU A 107 -13.64 7.12 18.21
CA GLU A 107 -14.04 6.35 19.40
C GLU A 107 -12.99 6.38 20.53
N ARG A 108 -11.84 7.04 20.31
CA ARG A 108 -10.75 7.20 21.28
C ARG A 108 -10.23 5.87 21.82
N LEU A 109 -10.05 4.91 20.92
CA LEU A 109 -9.50 3.59 21.26
C LEU A 109 -8.05 3.74 21.75
N SER A 110 -7.69 2.95 22.76
CA SER A 110 -6.31 2.80 23.25
C SER A 110 -5.42 2.05 22.25
N LEU A 111 -4.11 2.07 22.46
CA LEU A 111 -3.17 1.26 21.66
C LEU A 111 -3.57 -0.23 21.64
N ALA A 112 -3.93 -0.79 22.79
CA ALA A 112 -4.28 -2.19 22.90
C ALA A 112 -5.54 -2.54 22.09
N GLU A 113 -6.56 -1.69 22.15
CA GLU A 113 -7.81 -1.86 21.40
C GLU A 113 -7.58 -1.72 19.89
N THR A 114 -6.83 -0.70 19.46
CA THR A 114 -6.52 -0.50 18.04
C THR A 114 -5.66 -1.62 17.47
N MET A 115 -4.66 -2.09 18.20
CA MET A 115 -3.85 -3.23 17.77
C MET A 115 -4.70 -4.51 17.64
N ALA A 116 -5.66 -4.72 18.53
CA ALA A 116 -6.59 -5.86 18.42
C ALA A 116 -7.49 -5.75 17.18
N GLU A 117 -8.05 -4.57 16.91
CA GLU A 117 -8.87 -4.32 15.71
C GLU A 117 -8.06 -4.51 14.43
N VAL A 118 -6.87 -3.92 14.34
CA VAL A 118 -5.98 -4.04 13.17
C VAL A 118 -5.58 -5.49 12.93
N LYS A 119 -5.21 -6.25 13.96
CA LYS A 119 -4.89 -7.68 13.84
C LYS A 119 -6.07 -8.48 13.28
N ALA A 120 -7.28 -8.19 13.74
CA ALA A 120 -8.48 -8.85 13.22
C ALA A 120 -8.76 -8.48 11.76
N SER A 121 -8.55 -7.22 11.37
CA SER A 121 -8.64 -6.77 9.97
C SER A 121 -7.57 -7.41 9.08
N LEU A 122 -6.33 -7.55 9.57
CA LEU A 122 -5.24 -8.25 8.88
C LEU A 122 -5.60 -9.72 8.64
N THR A 123 -6.14 -10.41 9.66
CA THR A 123 -6.64 -11.78 9.50
C THR A 123 -7.74 -11.87 8.44
N ALA A 124 -8.70 -10.93 8.43
CA ALA A 124 -9.76 -10.92 7.41
C ALA A 124 -9.21 -10.68 5.98
N CYS A 125 -8.17 -9.85 5.85
CA CYS A 125 -7.48 -9.65 4.57
C CYS A 125 -6.79 -10.94 4.08
N LEU A 126 -6.11 -11.66 4.99
CA LEU A 126 -5.48 -12.95 4.69
C LEU A 126 -6.52 -13.99 4.24
N GLU A 127 -7.63 -14.12 4.97
CA GLU A 127 -8.73 -15.03 4.62
C GLU A 127 -9.36 -14.70 3.27
N ALA A 128 -9.43 -13.42 2.91
CA ALA A 128 -9.93 -12.95 1.61
C ALA A 128 -8.92 -13.16 0.46
N GLY A 129 -7.67 -13.51 0.76
CA GLY A 129 -6.63 -13.72 -0.25
C GLY A 129 -5.94 -12.45 -0.72
N TYR A 130 -5.78 -11.45 0.16
CA TYR A 130 -4.97 -10.28 -0.12
C TYR A 130 -3.52 -10.68 -0.42
N ALA A 131 -2.95 -10.08 -1.47
CA ALA A 131 -1.61 -10.41 -1.96
C ALA A 131 -0.50 -9.58 -1.28
N LEU A 132 -0.85 -8.42 -0.73
CA LEU A 132 0.06 -7.51 -0.06
C LEU A 132 -0.63 -6.90 1.17
N LEU A 133 0.09 -6.86 2.29
CA LEU A 133 -0.33 -6.14 3.49
C LEU A 133 0.68 -5.02 3.77
N HIS A 134 0.24 -3.76 3.66
CA HIS A 134 1.00 -2.61 4.10
C HIS A 134 0.88 -2.49 5.63
N ILE A 135 1.97 -2.74 6.35
CA ILE A 135 2.05 -2.66 7.81
C ILE A 135 2.63 -1.31 8.22
N ASP A 136 1.78 -0.44 8.75
CA ASP A 136 2.11 0.96 9.04
C ASP A 136 1.74 1.36 10.48
N PRO A 137 2.58 1.07 11.49
CA PRO A 137 2.31 1.46 12.87
C PRO A 137 2.96 2.79 13.27
N THR A 138 2.97 3.76 12.35
CA THR A 138 3.67 5.05 12.53
C THR A 138 2.83 6.13 13.21
N VAL A 139 1.53 5.90 13.36
CA VAL A 139 0.64 6.79 14.12
C VAL A 139 0.60 6.38 15.59
N ASP A 140 0.72 7.36 16.47
CA ASP A 140 0.48 7.20 17.90
C ASP A 140 -0.35 8.37 18.44
N ARG A 141 -1.58 8.08 18.87
CA ARG A 141 -2.51 9.09 19.40
C ARG A 141 -2.43 9.26 20.91
N GLU A 142 -1.63 8.44 21.60
CA GLU A 142 -1.36 8.58 23.03
C GLU A 142 -0.21 9.57 23.30
N LEU A 143 0.60 9.87 22.26
CA LEU A 143 1.62 10.90 22.32
C LEU A 143 1.02 12.33 22.30
N PRO A 144 1.68 13.29 22.96
CA PRO A 144 1.35 14.70 22.82
C PRO A 144 1.32 15.16 21.34
N PRO A 145 0.40 16.07 20.96
CA PRO A 145 0.34 16.60 19.60
C PRO A 145 1.70 17.16 19.13
N GLY A 146 2.10 16.77 17.91
CA GLY A 146 3.36 17.21 17.30
C GLY A 146 4.60 16.42 17.72
N GLN A 147 4.47 15.44 18.62
CA GLN A 147 5.57 14.55 18.97
C GLN A 147 5.64 13.37 17.98
N ALA A 148 6.83 13.16 17.43
CA ALA A 148 7.11 12.01 16.58
C ALA A 148 7.21 10.72 17.42
N ILE A 149 6.69 9.61 16.88
CA ILE A 149 6.91 8.28 17.45
C ILE A 149 8.38 7.87 17.30
N ALA A 150 8.92 7.16 18.30
CA ALA A 150 10.28 6.63 18.22
C ALA A 150 10.36 5.49 17.19
N ILE A 151 11.46 5.45 16.42
CA ILE A 151 11.68 4.42 15.39
C ILE A 151 11.68 3.02 16.01
N GLU A 152 12.21 2.87 17.22
CA GLU A 152 12.23 1.61 17.96
C GLU A 152 10.81 1.08 18.22
N THR A 153 9.87 1.97 18.58
CA THR A 153 8.46 1.63 18.79
C THR A 153 7.78 1.25 17.48
N VAL A 154 8.06 1.97 16.38
CA VAL A 154 7.56 1.60 15.05
C VAL A 154 8.06 0.19 14.68
N LEU A 155 9.35 -0.09 14.85
CA LEU A 155 9.95 -1.40 14.56
C LEU A 155 9.31 -2.53 15.37
N GLU A 156 9.09 -2.32 16.67
CA GLU A 156 8.44 -3.29 17.55
C GLU A 156 7.02 -3.61 17.08
N ARG A 157 6.22 -2.57 16.81
CA ARG A 157 4.85 -2.75 16.31
C ARG A 157 4.81 -3.38 14.92
N THR A 158 5.72 -3.01 14.02
CA THR A 158 5.80 -3.59 12.66
C THR A 158 6.06 -5.09 12.76
N VAL A 159 7.03 -5.49 13.57
CA VAL A 159 7.40 -6.90 13.76
C VAL A 159 6.26 -7.67 14.44
N GLU A 160 5.59 -7.08 15.44
CA GLU A 160 4.42 -7.68 16.10
C GLU A 160 3.28 -7.96 15.10
N LEU A 161 2.96 -7.01 14.22
CA LEU A 161 1.91 -7.17 13.23
C LEU A 161 2.30 -8.19 12.13
N ILE A 162 3.54 -8.19 11.66
CA ILE A 162 4.04 -9.20 10.72
C ILE A 162 4.02 -10.60 11.37
N ALA A 163 4.45 -10.72 12.63
CA ALA A 163 4.41 -11.97 13.38
C ALA A 163 2.98 -12.52 13.50
N HIS A 164 2.01 -11.63 13.80
CA HIS A 164 0.59 -11.98 13.81
C HIS A 164 0.14 -12.51 12.44
N CYS A 165 0.43 -11.79 11.35
CA CYS A 165 0.07 -12.20 10.00
C CYS A 165 0.66 -13.56 9.63
N GLU A 166 1.94 -13.80 9.91
CA GLU A 166 2.59 -15.09 9.60
C GLU A 166 2.04 -16.23 10.45
N ALA A 167 1.75 -16.00 11.74
CA ALA A 167 1.13 -16.99 12.61
C ALA A 167 -0.28 -17.37 12.10
N GLU A 168 -1.10 -16.39 11.74
CA GLU A 168 -2.44 -16.61 11.22
C GLU A 168 -2.41 -17.27 9.84
N ARG A 169 -1.52 -16.83 8.95
CA ARG A 169 -1.29 -17.47 7.64
C ARG A 169 -0.97 -18.96 7.80
N GLN A 170 -0.07 -19.31 8.73
CA GLN A 170 0.27 -20.71 9.01
C GLN A 170 -0.91 -21.47 9.62
N ARG A 171 -1.60 -20.89 10.61
CA ARG A 171 -2.77 -21.47 11.28
C ARG A 171 -3.89 -21.79 10.28
N LEU A 172 -4.10 -20.92 9.31
CA LEU A 172 -5.12 -21.03 8.26
C LEU A 172 -4.66 -21.86 7.06
N GLY A 173 -3.38 -22.25 6.99
CA GLY A 173 -2.83 -23.02 5.86
C GLY A 173 -2.78 -22.24 4.54
N LEU A 174 -2.56 -20.93 4.62
CA LEU A 174 -2.55 -20.02 3.48
C LEU A 174 -1.16 -19.90 2.83
N ASP A 175 -1.16 -19.60 1.54
CA ASP A 175 0.06 -19.28 0.77
C ASP A 175 0.77 -18.02 1.32
N PRO A 176 2.09 -17.86 1.10
CA PRO A 176 2.84 -16.67 1.51
C PRO A 176 2.21 -15.36 1.01
N VAL A 177 2.09 -14.38 1.91
CA VAL A 177 1.68 -13.01 1.61
C VAL A 177 2.91 -12.12 1.43
N SER A 178 2.77 -11.03 0.66
CA SER A 178 3.83 -10.02 0.55
C SER A 178 3.59 -8.89 1.56
N TYR A 179 4.65 -8.20 1.97
CA TYR A 179 4.55 -7.06 2.89
C TYR A 179 5.06 -5.76 2.26
N GLU A 180 4.42 -4.67 2.66
CA GLU A 180 4.87 -3.29 2.50
C GLU A 180 5.03 -2.66 3.89
N VAL A 181 6.03 -1.80 4.07
CA VAL A 181 6.30 -1.13 5.36
C VAL A 181 6.79 0.29 5.15
N GLY A 182 6.79 1.06 6.22
CA GLY A 182 7.22 2.45 6.23
C GLY A 182 6.04 3.39 6.05
N THR A 183 6.33 4.69 6.02
CA THR A 183 5.33 5.71 5.75
C THR A 183 6.01 6.88 5.03
N GLU A 184 5.23 7.61 4.27
CA GLU A 184 5.59 8.89 3.69
C GLU A 184 5.41 10.06 4.68
N GLU A 185 4.71 9.84 5.80
CA GLU A 185 4.47 10.86 6.82
C GLU A 185 5.73 11.20 7.64
N VAL A 186 6.02 12.50 7.72
CA VAL A 186 7.25 13.05 8.33
C VAL A 186 7.29 12.87 9.86
N HIS A 187 6.14 12.62 10.49
CA HIS A 187 6.01 12.44 11.94
C HIS A 187 6.43 11.04 12.42
N GLY A 188 6.59 10.07 11.51
CA GLY A 188 6.95 8.68 11.81
C GLY A 188 8.46 8.40 11.94
N GLY A 189 9.30 9.42 12.00
CA GLY A 189 10.76 9.26 12.08
C GLY A 189 11.47 9.08 10.73
N PHE A 190 10.76 8.90 9.61
CA PHE A 190 11.31 8.74 8.25
C PHE A 190 11.75 10.03 7.56
N ALA A 191 11.92 11.11 8.33
CA ALA A 191 12.12 12.47 7.83
C ALA A 191 13.42 12.69 7.02
N ASN A 192 14.40 11.80 7.13
CA ASN A 192 15.65 11.88 6.40
C ASN A 192 16.24 10.50 6.08
N LEU A 193 17.28 10.49 5.23
CA LEU A 193 17.90 9.27 4.71
C LEU A 193 18.54 8.39 5.79
N ASP A 194 19.08 9.00 6.86
CA ASP A 194 19.74 8.26 7.94
C ASP A 194 18.71 7.51 8.79
N SER A 195 17.59 8.16 9.11
CA SER A 195 16.48 7.50 9.79
C SER A 195 15.89 6.37 8.95
N PHE A 196 15.73 6.58 7.63
CA PHE A 196 15.28 5.54 6.72
C PHE A 196 16.22 4.32 6.73
N ARG A 197 17.54 4.55 6.65
CA ARG A 197 18.54 3.47 6.78
C ARG A 197 18.44 2.76 8.14
N GLY A 198 18.30 3.54 9.22
CA GLY A 198 18.13 3.03 10.57
C GLY A 198 16.92 2.11 10.69
N PHE A 199 15.78 2.51 10.14
CA PHE A 199 14.57 1.68 10.09
C PHE A 199 14.80 0.40 9.27
N VAL A 200 15.33 0.49 8.05
CA VAL A 200 15.53 -0.68 7.18
C VAL A 200 16.47 -1.71 7.83
N HIS A 201 17.61 -1.26 8.37
CA HIS A 201 18.53 -2.16 9.06
C HIS A 201 17.96 -2.71 10.37
N GLY A 202 17.27 -1.86 11.13
CA GLY A 202 16.60 -2.25 12.37
C GLY A 202 15.55 -3.33 12.13
N LEU A 203 14.69 -3.13 11.12
CA LEU A 203 13.64 -4.07 10.73
C LEU A 203 14.23 -5.41 10.32
N ARG A 204 15.29 -5.40 9.50
CA ARG A 204 15.94 -6.63 9.05
C ARG A 204 16.43 -7.46 10.24
N ARG A 205 17.16 -6.80 11.14
CA ARG A 205 17.68 -7.44 12.36
C ARG A 205 16.53 -8.00 13.21
N ARG A 206 15.49 -7.22 13.47
CA ARG A 206 14.38 -7.64 14.34
C ARG A 206 13.58 -8.79 13.74
N LEU A 207 13.34 -8.79 12.42
CA LEU A 207 12.70 -9.92 11.75
C LEU A 207 13.58 -11.18 11.81
N ASP A 208 14.89 -11.06 11.60
CA ASP A 208 15.80 -12.20 11.70
C ASP A 208 15.85 -12.75 13.15
N GLU A 209 15.82 -11.89 14.18
CA GLU A 209 15.76 -12.27 15.60
C GLU A 209 14.48 -13.06 15.97
N GLU A 210 13.33 -12.70 15.37
CA GLU A 210 12.05 -13.40 15.55
C GLU A 210 11.88 -14.63 14.61
N GLY A 211 12.89 -14.94 13.77
CA GLY A 211 12.80 -16.02 12.79
C GLY A 211 11.85 -15.74 11.61
N LEU A 212 11.54 -14.46 11.37
CA LEU A 212 10.63 -13.96 10.32
C LEU A 212 11.38 -13.39 9.11
N GLY A 213 12.65 -13.74 8.90
CA GLY A 213 13.47 -13.21 7.80
C GLY A 213 12.89 -13.44 6.39
N GLU A 214 12.06 -14.47 6.20
CA GLU A 214 11.35 -14.76 4.93
C GLU A 214 10.13 -13.86 4.69
N ALA A 215 9.64 -13.17 5.74
CA ALA A 215 8.56 -12.19 5.67
C ALA A 215 9.09 -10.77 5.36
N TRP A 216 10.31 -10.67 4.82
CA TRP A 216 10.90 -9.40 4.42
C TRP A 216 10.01 -8.65 3.40
N PRO A 217 9.71 -7.36 3.61
CA PRO A 217 8.82 -6.59 2.74
C PRO A 217 9.41 -6.40 1.34
N CYS A 218 8.61 -6.67 0.31
CA CYS A 218 9.04 -6.45 -1.07
C CYS A 218 8.88 -4.98 -1.51
N LEU A 219 8.06 -4.21 -0.80
CA LEU A 219 7.89 -2.77 -1.02
C LEU A 219 8.19 -2.01 0.28
N ILE A 220 8.85 -0.86 0.17
CA ILE A 220 9.10 0.03 1.29
C ILE A 220 8.65 1.43 0.89
N VAL A 221 7.80 2.04 1.70
CA VAL A 221 7.34 3.41 1.50
C VAL A 221 8.40 4.37 2.01
N GLY A 222 8.63 5.45 1.28
CA GLY A 222 9.52 6.52 1.70
C GLY A 222 9.13 7.85 1.05
N LYS A 223 9.54 8.95 1.67
CA LYS A 223 9.28 10.29 1.15
C LYS A 223 10.10 10.55 -0.12
N VAL A 224 9.42 10.67 -1.25
CA VAL A 224 10.01 10.86 -2.59
C VAL A 224 9.68 12.21 -3.21
N GLY A 225 9.32 13.20 -2.38
CA GLY A 225 8.97 14.56 -2.81
C GLY A 225 7.47 14.81 -2.81
N THR A 226 6.66 13.85 -3.28
CA THR A 226 5.20 13.97 -3.33
C THR A 226 4.57 13.94 -1.94
N ASP A 227 3.63 14.84 -1.69
CA ASP A 227 2.76 14.86 -0.51
C ASP A 227 1.43 15.57 -0.81
N LEU A 228 0.51 15.62 0.17
CA LEU A 228 -0.76 16.33 0.05
C LEU A 228 -0.54 17.82 -0.26
N GLY A 229 -0.71 18.19 -1.52
CA GLY A 229 -0.52 19.57 -2.00
C GLY A 229 0.85 19.83 -2.66
N ASN A 230 1.72 18.83 -2.76
CA ASN A 230 2.95 18.90 -3.56
C ASN A 230 2.97 17.80 -4.65
N PRO A 231 2.68 18.14 -5.91
CA PRO A 231 2.68 17.19 -7.01
C PRO A 231 4.09 16.91 -7.59
N VAL A 232 5.14 17.52 -7.03
CA VAL A 232 6.49 17.40 -7.59
C VAL A 232 7.22 16.20 -7.01
N PHE A 233 7.47 15.20 -7.86
CA PHE A 233 8.29 14.04 -7.52
C PHE A 233 9.78 14.35 -7.62
N ASP A 234 10.57 13.95 -6.62
CA ASP A 234 12.03 14.09 -6.57
C ASP A 234 12.73 12.78 -7.00
N PRO A 235 13.17 12.67 -8.27
CA PRO A 235 13.84 11.47 -8.76
C PRO A 235 15.21 11.23 -8.13
N VAL A 236 15.86 12.27 -7.60
CA VAL A 236 17.19 12.16 -6.97
C VAL A 236 17.06 11.50 -5.61
N VAL A 237 16.08 11.92 -4.81
CA VAL A 237 15.77 11.28 -3.52
C VAL A 237 15.28 9.85 -3.75
N ALA A 238 14.36 9.64 -4.69
CA ALA A 238 13.86 8.31 -5.03
C ALA A 238 15.00 7.35 -5.43
N ARG A 239 15.97 7.80 -6.22
CA ARG A 239 17.14 7.00 -6.60
C ARG A 239 17.96 6.58 -5.37
N ARG A 240 18.23 7.51 -4.45
CA ARG A 240 19.00 7.22 -3.23
C ARG A 240 18.31 6.19 -2.35
N LEU A 241 16.99 6.28 -2.22
CA LEU A 241 16.20 5.28 -1.48
C LEU A 241 16.21 3.91 -2.17
N TYR A 242 16.04 3.89 -3.50
CA TYR A 242 16.15 2.67 -4.30
C TYR A 242 17.49 1.96 -4.13
N GLU A 243 18.60 2.70 -4.14
CA GLU A 243 19.96 2.13 -3.95
C GLU A 243 20.15 1.44 -2.59
N ILE A 244 19.40 1.87 -1.57
CA ILE A 244 19.43 1.25 -0.24
C ILE A 244 18.65 -0.07 -0.23
N VAL A 245 17.46 -0.10 -0.84
CA VAL A 245 16.51 -1.22 -0.66
C VAL A 245 16.62 -2.30 -1.72
N ALA A 246 17.06 -1.96 -2.94
CA ALA A 246 17.16 -2.91 -4.04
C ALA A 246 18.12 -4.09 -3.78
N PRO A 247 19.31 -3.89 -3.15
CA PRO A 247 20.18 -4.99 -2.75
C PRO A 247 19.55 -5.94 -1.72
N LEU A 248 18.53 -5.47 -0.98
CA LEU A 248 17.80 -6.24 0.01
C LEU A 248 16.57 -6.96 -0.59
N GLY A 249 16.34 -6.82 -1.90
CA GLY A 249 15.22 -7.46 -2.59
C GLY A 249 13.91 -6.66 -2.57
N SER A 250 13.93 -5.40 -2.14
CA SER A 250 12.75 -4.54 -2.09
C SER A 250 12.83 -3.41 -3.11
N LEU A 251 11.69 -2.78 -3.40
CA LEU A 251 11.62 -1.54 -4.17
C LEU A 251 10.88 -0.46 -3.38
N ILE A 252 11.07 0.80 -3.77
CA ILE A 252 10.34 1.92 -3.17
C ILE A 252 8.95 2.03 -3.78
N LYS A 253 7.91 2.22 -2.96
CA LYS A 253 6.59 2.63 -3.43
C LYS A 253 6.32 4.07 -3.03
N GLY A 254 5.93 4.89 -4.01
CA GLY A 254 5.54 6.27 -3.81
C GLY A 254 4.05 6.35 -3.49
N HIS A 255 3.71 7.15 -2.49
CA HIS A 255 2.35 7.56 -2.17
C HIS A 255 2.10 8.98 -2.69
N TYR A 256 0.84 9.41 -2.71
CA TYR A 256 0.41 10.70 -3.28
C TYR A 256 0.92 10.90 -4.72
N THR A 257 0.74 9.89 -5.58
CA THR A 257 1.12 10.02 -7.00
C THR A 257 0.03 10.71 -7.84
N ASP A 258 -1.05 11.12 -7.18
CA ASP A 258 -2.13 11.93 -7.73
C ASP A 258 -1.61 13.25 -8.33
N TRP A 259 -1.95 13.52 -9.58
CA TRP A 259 -1.59 14.73 -10.34
C TRP A 259 -0.10 15.05 -10.40
N VAL A 260 0.77 14.04 -10.26
CA VAL A 260 2.22 14.27 -10.32
C VAL A 260 2.64 14.92 -11.64
N GLU A 261 3.50 15.94 -11.58
CA GLU A 261 3.91 16.72 -12.75
C GLU A 261 4.88 15.96 -13.68
N ASN A 262 5.67 15.04 -13.12
CA ASN A 262 6.76 14.33 -13.79
C ASN A 262 6.69 12.79 -13.62
N PRO A 263 5.54 12.14 -13.92
CA PRO A 263 5.33 10.72 -13.62
C PRO A 263 6.29 9.79 -14.40
N ALA A 264 6.79 10.24 -15.55
CA ALA A 264 7.78 9.52 -16.35
C ALA A 264 9.10 9.26 -15.59
N ALA A 265 9.39 10.03 -14.53
CA ALA A 265 10.61 9.86 -13.73
C ALA A 265 10.54 8.69 -12.73
N TYR A 266 9.36 8.11 -12.47
CA TYR A 266 9.21 7.00 -11.51
C TYR A 266 9.98 5.74 -11.96
N PRO A 267 9.75 5.19 -13.18
CA PRO A 267 10.50 4.02 -13.63
C PRO A 267 12.00 4.30 -13.71
N GLU A 268 12.36 5.50 -14.18
CA GLU A 268 13.76 5.91 -14.34
C GLU A 268 14.47 5.91 -13.01
N SER A 269 13.93 6.54 -11.98
CA SER A 269 14.52 6.64 -10.62
C SER A 269 14.56 5.33 -9.84
N GLY A 270 13.87 4.29 -10.30
CA GLY A 270 13.86 2.98 -9.66
C GLY A 270 12.66 2.76 -8.72
N MET A 271 11.59 3.54 -8.85
CA MET A 271 10.35 3.32 -8.10
C MET A 271 9.69 2.00 -8.50
N GLY A 272 9.37 1.15 -7.53
CA GLY A 272 8.68 -0.13 -7.75
C GLY A 272 7.17 -0.01 -7.81
N GLY A 273 6.59 0.98 -7.11
CA GLY A 273 5.16 1.24 -7.10
C GLY A 273 4.81 2.72 -7.04
N ALA A 274 3.61 3.06 -7.50
CA ALA A 274 3.02 4.39 -7.47
C ALA A 274 1.55 4.27 -7.05
N ASN A 275 1.17 4.92 -5.96
CA ASN A 275 -0.18 4.89 -5.40
C ASN A 275 -0.98 6.12 -5.84
N VAL A 276 -2.17 5.91 -6.40
CA VAL A 276 -3.09 6.97 -6.86
C VAL A 276 -4.50 6.65 -6.35
N GLY A 277 -5.19 7.66 -5.82
CA GLY A 277 -6.53 7.51 -5.24
C GLY A 277 -7.40 8.75 -5.45
N PRO A 278 -7.17 9.85 -4.70
CA PRO A 278 -7.90 11.11 -4.85
C PRO A 278 -8.17 11.55 -6.29
N GLU A 279 -7.18 11.44 -7.18
CA GLU A 279 -7.30 11.83 -8.59
C GLU A 279 -8.45 11.10 -9.29
N PHE A 280 -8.59 9.79 -9.07
CA PHE A 280 -9.65 9.01 -9.71
C PHE A 280 -11.05 9.35 -9.17
N THR A 281 -11.16 9.65 -7.88
CA THR A 281 -12.44 10.14 -7.32
C THR A 281 -12.80 11.54 -7.77
N THR A 282 -11.81 12.40 -8.05
CA THR A 282 -12.07 13.70 -8.66
C THR A 282 -12.61 13.53 -10.08
N GLU A 283 -12.02 12.64 -10.89
CA GLU A 283 -12.55 12.35 -12.23
C GLU A 283 -13.97 11.77 -12.19
N GLU A 284 -14.28 10.88 -11.24
CA GLU A 284 -15.64 10.37 -11.02
C GLU A 284 -16.62 11.52 -10.70
N TYR A 285 -16.25 12.43 -9.80
CA TYR A 285 -17.07 13.59 -9.44
C TYR A 285 -17.29 14.54 -10.62
N LEU A 286 -16.24 14.86 -11.39
CA LEU A 286 -16.33 15.76 -12.55
C LEU A 286 -17.26 15.18 -13.63
N ALA A 287 -17.19 13.87 -13.86
CA ALA A 287 -18.10 13.19 -14.78
C ALA A 287 -19.56 13.28 -14.31
N LEU A 288 -19.83 13.16 -13.00
CA LEU A 288 -21.16 13.34 -12.44
C LEU A 288 -21.66 14.79 -12.60
N GLU A 289 -20.79 15.78 -12.40
CA GLU A 289 -21.13 17.20 -12.60
C GLU A 289 -21.51 17.48 -14.06
N GLU A 290 -20.76 16.91 -15.02
CA GLU A 290 -21.08 17.02 -16.45
C GLU A 290 -22.45 16.41 -16.78
N LEU A 291 -22.77 15.23 -16.24
CA LEU A 291 -24.07 14.59 -16.45
C LEU A 291 -25.21 15.43 -15.86
N SER A 292 -25.02 15.98 -14.66
CA SER A 292 -25.99 16.87 -14.01
C SER A 292 -26.27 18.13 -14.84
N ALA A 293 -25.23 18.73 -15.43
CA ALA A 293 -25.39 19.87 -16.32
C ALA A 293 -26.20 19.51 -17.58
N ARG A 294 -25.96 18.33 -18.17
CA ARG A 294 -26.73 17.85 -19.34
C ARG A 294 -28.20 17.59 -19.01
N GLU A 295 -28.52 17.08 -17.83
CA GLU A 295 -29.92 16.91 -17.40
C GLU A 295 -30.65 18.25 -17.24
N ALA A 296 -29.95 19.29 -16.77
CA ALA A 296 -30.54 20.63 -16.65
C ALA A 296 -30.85 21.30 -18.01
N ASP A 297 -30.18 20.87 -19.08
CA ASP A 297 -30.36 21.34 -20.45
C ASP A 297 -31.47 20.57 -21.22
N MET A 298 -32.03 19.50 -20.65
CA MET A 298 -33.10 18.68 -21.23
C MET A 298 -34.51 19.18 -20.89
#